data_AF-A0A8J3B9K6-F1
#
_entry.id   AF-A0A8J3B9K6-F1
#
_cell.length_a   1.000
_cell.length_b   1.000
_cell.length_c   1.000
_cell.angle_alpha   90.00
_cell.angle_beta   90.00
_cell.angle_gamma   90.00
#
_symmetry.space_group_name_H-M   'P 1'
#
loop_
_entity.id
_entity.type
_entity.pdbx_description
1 polymer ?
#
loop_
_entity_poly.entity_id
_entity_poly.type
_entity_poly.pdbx_seq_one_letter_code
_entity_poly.pdbx_strand_id
1 'polypeptide(L)'
;MNAAPRRPGPRRSGRAGGDAGATLAEVVVSMGITTVVLTLVAAGLVLISRSISRTEGLVDAQERTGLAFTRLDSDVRYAADIADPAVVGGAPTVTYLVTVGAAGPQCRQLRLAGDRLERRAWPQGRPAAGGWSLVAARVAAAPPPPTSAPADPAAAQAAAAAAATGRTAGPFTRYPAAVGGGYQRLELRVRAQDGPDSAARETAVTFTAWNSADGVTGADACAAAAAG
;
A
#
# COMPACT_ATOMS: atom_id res chain seq x y z
N MET A 1 2.43 -55.07 -29.44
CA MET A 1 3.72 -54.38 -29.62
C MET A 1 3.90 -53.45 -28.42
N ASN A 2 4.85 -53.56 -27.51
CA ASN A 2 6.08 -54.35 -27.41
C ASN A 2 6.29 -54.79 -25.95
N ALA A 3 6.45 -56.10 -25.74
CA ALA A 3 6.86 -56.68 -24.47
C ALA A 3 8.40 -56.73 -24.44
N ALA A 4 9.01 -56.13 -23.42
CA ALA A 4 10.46 -56.13 -23.23
C ALA A 4 10.88 -57.17 -22.16
N PRO A 5 12.01 -57.88 -22.37
CA PRO A 5 12.39 -59.05 -21.58
C PRO A 5 13.00 -58.73 -20.22
N ARG A 6 12.60 -59.52 -19.21
CA ARG A 6 13.16 -59.54 -17.84
C ARG A 6 14.59 -60.09 -17.87
N ARG A 7 15.56 -59.30 -17.39
CA ARG A 7 16.95 -59.77 -17.17
C ARG A 7 17.10 -60.37 -15.75
N PRO A 8 17.68 -61.58 -15.62
CA PRO A 8 18.04 -62.16 -14.33
C PRO A 8 19.29 -61.47 -13.76
N GLY A 9 19.27 -61.25 -12.44
CA GLY A 9 20.18 -60.36 -11.73
C GLY A 9 21.55 -60.94 -11.34
N PRO A 10 22.43 -60.12 -10.76
CA PRO A 10 23.63 -60.59 -10.10
C PRO A 10 23.34 -61.11 -8.69
N ARG A 11 24.02 -62.22 -8.39
CA ARG A 11 24.01 -62.97 -7.13
C ARG A 11 24.48 -62.10 -5.97
N ARG A 12 23.78 -62.22 -4.84
CA ARG A 12 24.19 -61.73 -3.53
C ARG A 12 25.55 -62.31 -3.15
N SER A 13 26.59 -61.49 -3.13
CA SER A 13 27.80 -61.79 -2.35
C SER A 13 27.54 -61.37 -0.90
N GLY A 14 27.13 -62.34 -0.10
CA GLY A 14 27.03 -62.17 1.34
C GLY A 14 28.41 -61.97 1.94
N ARG A 15 28.79 -60.72 2.20
CA ARG A 15 29.75 -60.43 3.25
C ARG A 15 29.04 -60.76 4.56
N ALA A 16 29.46 -61.85 5.19
CA ALA A 16 29.30 -62.06 6.62
C ALA A 16 30.15 -61.00 7.33
N GLY A 17 29.65 -59.76 7.36
CA GLY A 17 30.14 -58.73 8.26
C GLY A 17 29.71 -59.17 9.65
N GLY A 18 30.67 -59.39 10.54
CA GLY A 18 30.38 -59.76 11.91
C GLY A 18 29.42 -58.76 12.54
N ASP A 19 28.40 -59.27 13.21
CA ASP A 19 27.60 -58.54 14.19
C ASP A 19 28.51 -58.13 15.36
N ALA A 20 29.44 -57.21 15.09
CA ALA A 20 30.07 -56.42 16.13
C ALA A 20 28.96 -55.48 16.62
N GLY A 21 28.19 -55.97 17.60
CA GLY A 21 27.02 -55.29 18.12
C GLY A 21 27.32 -53.82 18.41
N ALA A 22 26.48 -52.93 17.89
CA ALA A 22 26.55 -51.51 18.20
C ALA A 22 26.60 -51.35 19.72
N THR A 23 27.62 -50.64 20.20
CA THR A 23 27.73 -50.41 21.64
C THR A 23 26.55 -49.54 22.09
N LEU A 24 26.03 -49.75 23.30
CA LEU A 24 24.98 -48.89 23.87
C LEU A 24 25.35 -47.39 23.79
N ALA A 25 26.65 -47.07 23.87
CA ALA A 25 27.17 -45.72 23.70
C ALA A 25 26.93 -45.16 22.29
N GLU A 26 27.11 -45.96 21.24
CA GLU A 26 26.92 -45.55 19.85
C GLU A 26 25.46 -45.21 19.54
N VAL A 27 24.52 -45.95 20.12
CA VAL A 27 23.07 -45.69 19.96
C VAL A 27 22.67 -44.38 20.65
N VAL A 28 23.16 -44.13 21.87
CA VAL A 28 22.86 -42.89 22.61
C VAL A 28 23.43 -41.67 21.89
N VAL A 29 24.67 -41.76 21.38
CA VAL A 29 25.28 -40.68 20.60
C VAL A 29 24.50 -40.42 19.31
N SER A 30 24.11 -41.49 18.59
CA SER A 30 23.33 -41.36 17.35
C SER A 30 21.99 -40.68 17.60
N MET A 31 21.26 -41.09 18.64
CA MET A 31 19.99 -40.49 19.03
C MET A 31 20.13 -39.02 19.43
N GLY A 32 21.21 -38.67 20.15
CA GLY A 32 21.53 -37.29 20.51
C GLY A 32 21.76 -36.42 19.28
N ILE A 33 22.61 -36.88 18.35
CA ILE A 33 22.92 -36.15 17.10
C ILE A 33 21.66 -35.98 16.25
N THR A 34 20.86 -37.03 16.07
CA THR A 34 19.61 -36.94 15.29
C THR A 34 18.63 -35.96 15.89
N THR A 35 18.50 -35.93 17.22
CA THR A 35 17.60 -34.97 17.91
C THR A 35 18.05 -33.54 17.66
N VAL A 36 19.35 -33.24 17.82
CA VAL A 36 19.90 -31.91 17.53
C VAL A 36 19.64 -31.51 16.08
N VAL A 37 19.92 -32.39 15.12
CA VAL A 37 19.66 -32.12 13.69
C VAL A 37 18.18 -31.83 13.43
N LEU A 38 17.26 -32.64 13.98
CA LEU A 38 15.82 -32.43 13.82
C LEU A 38 15.38 -31.08 14.39
N THR A 39 15.91 -30.67 15.55
CA THR A 39 15.59 -29.37 16.14
C THR A 39 16.07 -28.20 15.29
N LEU A 40 17.26 -28.30 14.68
CA LEU A 40 17.78 -27.27 13.78
C LEU A 40 16.93 -27.15 12.51
N VAL A 41 16.51 -28.29 11.93
CA VAL A 41 15.62 -28.31 10.76
C VAL A 41 14.26 -27.71 11.10
N ALA A 42 13.66 -28.08 12.24
CA ALA A 42 12.38 -27.53 12.68
C ALA A 42 12.46 -26.01 12.90
N ALA A 43 13.53 -25.53 13.55
CA ALA A 43 13.77 -24.10 13.72
C ALA A 43 13.91 -23.38 12.36
N GLY A 44 14.63 -23.97 11.42
CA GLY A 44 14.75 -23.45 10.05
C GLY A 44 13.41 -23.32 9.33
N LEU A 45 12.54 -24.34 9.43
CA LEU A 45 11.21 -24.32 8.83
C LEU A 45 10.31 -23.22 9.42
N VAL A 46 10.37 -22.99 10.74
CA VAL A 46 9.61 -21.90 11.38
C VAL A 46 10.07 -20.54 10.88
N LEU A 47 11.37 -20.32 10.71
CA LEU A 47 11.90 -19.07 10.17
C LEU A 47 11.45 -18.84 8.72
N ILE A 48 11.49 -19.88 7.89
CA ILE A 48 11.02 -19.81 6.50
C ILE A 48 9.51 -19.51 6.44
N SER A 49 8.70 -20.21 7.25
CA SER A 49 7.25 -19.98 7.29
C SER A 49 6.90 -18.54 7.67
N ARG A 50 7.56 -17.98 8.70
CA ARG A 50 7.38 -16.57 9.09
C ARG A 50 7.79 -15.60 7.97
N SER A 51 8.85 -15.91 7.22
CA SER A 51 9.29 -15.11 6.08
C SER A 51 8.27 -15.12 4.94
N ILE A 52 7.70 -16.29 4.64
CA ILE A 52 6.68 -16.45 3.60
C ILE A 52 5.43 -15.65 3.98
N SER A 53 4.91 -15.82 5.19
CA SER A 53 3.70 -15.09 5.63
C SER A 53 3.86 -13.57 5.63
N ARG A 54 5.05 -13.06 5.96
CA ARG A 54 5.35 -11.60 5.85
C ARG A 54 5.35 -11.15 4.39
N THR A 55 5.93 -11.95 3.49
CA THR A 55 6.00 -11.61 2.06
C THR A 55 4.61 -11.64 1.43
N GLU A 56 3.81 -12.66 1.73
CA GLU A 56 2.40 -12.76 1.30
C GLU A 56 1.58 -11.58 1.82
N GLY A 57 1.73 -11.22 3.10
CA GLY A 57 1.05 -10.06 3.69
C GLY A 57 1.39 -8.74 2.99
N LEU A 58 2.65 -8.54 2.60
CA LEU A 58 3.08 -7.35 1.85
C LEU A 58 2.51 -7.33 0.43
N VAL A 59 2.49 -8.47 -0.27
CA VAL A 59 1.93 -8.58 -1.61
C VAL A 59 0.42 -8.30 -1.60
N ASP A 60 -0.33 -8.90 -0.67
CA ASP A 60 -1.76 -8.65 -0.49
C ASP A 60 -2.05 -7.17 -0.19
N ALA A 61 -1.25 -6.54 0.68
CA ALA A 61 -1.39 -5.12 1.00
C ALA A 61 -1.14 -4.24 -0.22
N GLN A 62 -0.15 -4.59 -1.06
CA GLN A 62 0.15 -3.86 -2.30
C GLN A 62 -0.97 -4.02 -3.33
N GLU A 63 -1.52 -5.22 -3.51
CA GLU A 63 -2.63 -5.47 -4.44
C GLU A 63 -3.88 -4.66 -4.05
N ARG A 64 -4.26 -4.72 -2.77
CA ARG A 64 -5.41 -3.94 -2.25
C ARG A 64 -5.21 -2.44 -2.41
N THR A 65 -3.99 -1.95 -2.15
CA THR A 65 -3.63 -0.54 -2.35
C THR A 65 -3.71 -0.13 -3.82
N GLY A 66 -3.24 -0.99 -4.72
CA GLY A 66 -3.34 -0.78 -6.17
C GLY A 66 -4.80 -0.68 -6.65
N LEU A 67 -5.65 -1.63 -6.25
CA LEU A 67 -7.09 -1.59 -6.58
C LEU A 67 -7.78 -0.33 -6.02
N ALA A 68 -7.42 0.05 -4.79
CA ALA A 68 -7.93 1.26 -4.16
C ALA A 68 -7.56 2.53 -4.95
N PHE A 69 -6.32 2.62 -5.45
CA PHE A 69 -5.88 3.74 -6.28
C PHE A 69 -6.50 3.75 -7.67
N THR A 70 -6.74 2.60 -8.30
CA THR A 70 -7.47 2.56 -9.57
C THR A 70 -8.91 3.07 -9.41
N ARG A 71 -9.58 2.68 -8.32
CA ARG A 71 -10.93 3.21 -8.01
C ARG A 71 -10.86 4.70 -7.72
N LEU A 72 -9.89 5.14 -6.93
CA LEU A 72 -9.72 6.55 -6.59
C LEU A 72 -9.39 7.40 -7.82
N ASP A 73 -8.57 6.91 -8.74
CA ASP A 73 -8.26 7.58 -10.02
C ASP A 73 -9.53 7.85 -10.81
N SER A 74 -10.39 6.84 -10.98
CA SER A 74 -11.66 7.04 -11.69
C SER A 74 -12.54 8.10 -11.00
N ASP A 75 -12.58 8.12 -9.66
CA ASP A 75 -13.41 9.07 -8.92
C ASP A 75 -12.87 10.50 -8.98
N VAL A 76 -11.55 10.68 -8.80
CA VAL A 76 -10.90 12.00 -8.83
C VAL A 76 -10.84 12.54 -10.24
N ARG A 77 -10.71 11.68 -11.26
CA ARG A 77 -10.71 12.11 -12.67
C ARG A 77 -11.98 12.86 -13.06
N TYR A 78 -13.12 12.44 -12.52
CA TYR A 78 -14.41 13.10 -12.74
C TYR A 78 -14.75 14.16 -11.69
N ALA A 79 -13.82 14.52 -10.81
CA ALA A 79 -14.05 15.58 -9.85
C ALA A 79 -14.18 16.93 -10.55
N ALA A 80 -15.23 17.66 -10.20
CA ALA A 80 -15.47 19.03 -10.63
C ALA A 80 -14.64 20.04 -9.84
N ASP A 81 -14.22 19.69 -8.62
CA ASP A 81 -13.37 20.53 -7.78
C ASP A 81 -12.73 19.70 -6.65
N ILE A 82 -11.55 20.11 -6.19
CA ILE A 82 -10.78 19.52 -5.10
C ILE A 82 -10.50 20.63 -4.10
N ALA A 83 -10.91 20.45 -2.85
CA ALA A 83 -10.64 21.39 -1.76
C ALA A 83 -9.18 21.27 -1.31
N ASP A 84 -8.69 22.31 -0.66
CA ASP A 84 -7.37 22.24 -0.05
C ASP A 84 -7.29 21.17 1.05
N PRO A 85 -6.21 20.37 1.08
CA PRO A 85 -6.01 19.41 2.15
C PRO A 85 -5.95 20.11 3.51
N ALA A 86 -6.58 19.50 4.51
CA ALA A 86 -6.65 20.02 5.88
C ALA A 86 -6.49 18.88 6.89
N VAL A 87 -6.28 19.24 8.16
CA VAL A 87 -6.32 18.28 9.27
C VAL A 87 -7.61 18.48 10.05
N VAL A 88 -8.48 17.47 10.06
CA VAL A 88 -9.78 17.50 10.74
C VAL A 88 -9.81 16.39 11.78
N GLY A 89 -10.05 16.73 13.05
CA GLY A 89 -10.04 15.76 14.15
C GLY A 89 -8.69 15.03 14.31
N GLY A 90 -7.58 15.69 13.96
CA GLY A 90 -6.23 15.11 14.01
C GLY A 90 -5.86 14.21 12.83
N ALA A 91 -6.77 13.99 11.87
CA ALA A 91 -6.50 13.20 10.67
C ALA A 91 -6.32 14.11 9.45
N PRO A 92 -5.22 13.98 8.68
CA PRO A 92 -5.11 14.66 7.40
C PRO A 92 -6.20 14.15 6.46
N THR A 93 -6.79 15.08 5.72
CA THR A 93 -8.06 14.90 5.04
C THR A 93 -8.08 15.77 3.78
N VAL A 94 -8.71 15.28 2.71
CA VAL A 94 -8.99 16.05 1.50
C VAL A 94 -10.41 15.77 1.03
N THR A 95 -11.10 16.81 0.57
CA THR A 95 -12.47 16.74 0.08
C THR A 95 -12.50 17.09 -1.40
N TYR A 96 -13.34 16.43 -2.18
CA TYR A 96 -13.53 16.71 -3.60
C TYR A 96 -14.99 16.53 -4.00
N LEU A 97 -15.41 17.25 -5.03
CA LEU A 97 -16.78 17.27 -5.54
C LEU A 97 -16.85 16.44 -6.82
N VAL A 98 -17.76 15.47 -6.89
CA VAL A 98 -18.02 14.69 -8.11
C VAL A 98 -19.48 14.82 -8.52
N THR A 99 -19.78 14.77 -9.81
CA THR A 99 -21.16 14.73 -10.31
C THR A 99 -21.53 13.32 -10.72
N VAL A 100 -22.55 12.73 -10.08
CA VAL A 100 -22.92 11.31 -10.27
C VAL A 100 -24.26 11.20 -10.99
N GLY A 101 -24.26 11.42 -12.32
CA GLY A 101 -25.44 11.27 -13.16
C GLY A 101 -26.69 11.96 -12.58
N ALA A 102 -27.79 11.22 -12.46
CA ALA A 102 -29.05 11.73 -11.91
C ALA A 102 -29.03 12.00 -10.39
N ALA A 103 -28.05 11.48 -9.64
CA ALA A 103 -27.93 11.73 -8.21
C ALA A 103 -27.37 13.14 -7.90
N GLY A 104 -26.93 13.87 -8.92
CA GLY A 104 -26.40 15.21 -8.80
C GLY A 104 -25.00 15.28 -8.18
N PRO A 105 -24.59 16.47 -7.70
CA PRO A 105 -23.27 16.67 -7.12
C PRO A 105 -23.15 16.04 -5.72
N GLN A 106 -22.08 15.25 -5.54
CA GLN A 106 -21.73 14.58 -4.29
C GLN A 106 -20.35 15.01 -3.81
N CYS A 107 -20.28 15.42 -2.56
CA CYS A 107 -19.04 15.61 -1.84
C CYS A 107 -18.47 14.24 -1.45
N ARG A 108 -17.16 14.06 -1.65
CA ARG A 108 -16.40 12.90 -1.18
C ARG A 108 -15.23 13.38 -0.37
N GLN A 109 -14.92 12.64 0.68
CA GLN A 109 -13.81 12.97 1.56
C GLN A 109 -12.95 11.75 1.80
N LEU A 110 -11.65 11.94 1.70
CA LEU A 110 -10.63 10.98 2.08
C LEU A 110 -9.97 11.45 3.36
N ARG A 111 -9.69 10.52 4.27
CA ARG A 111 -8.85 10.77 5.43
C ARG A 111 -7.85 9.65 5.62
N LEU A 112 -6.70 9.97 6.20
CA LEU A 112 -5.80 8.96 6.76
C LEU A 112 -5.96 8.96 8.29
N ALA A 113 -6.66 7.96 8.81
CA ALA A 113 -6.91 7.78 10.24
C ALA A 113 -6.05 6.62 10.78
N GLY A 114 -4.95 6.95 11.46
CA GLY A 114 -3.97 5.94 11.90
C GLY A 114 -3.31 5.27 10.69
N ASP A 115 -3.52 3.96 10.54
CA ASP A 115 -3.00 3.16 9.42
C ASP A 115 -4.05 2.90 8.32
N ARG A 116 -5.17 3.62 8.32
CA ARG A 116 -6.30 3.41 7.40
C ARG A 116 -6.57 4.63 6.55
N LEU A 117 -6.53 4.44 5.24
CA LEU A 117 -7.11 5.38 4.29
C LEU A 117 -8.60 5.07 4.18
N GLU A 118 -9.43 6.04 4.52
CA GLU A 118 -10.88 5.87 4.56
C GLU A 118 -11.56 6.93 3.70
N ARG A 119 -12.77 6.61 3.22
CA ARG A 119 -13.60 7.50 2.42
C ARG A 119 -15.02 7.57 2.95
N ARG A 120 -15.61 8.75 2.93
CA ARG A 120 -17.06 8.96 3.07
C ARG A 120 -17.59 9.86 1.96
N ALA A 121 -18.91 9.87 1.76
CA ALA A 121 -19.56 10.66 0.73
C ALA A 121 -20.94 11.15 1.18
N TRP A 122 -21.33 12.33 0.72
CA TRP A 122 -22.63 12.95 1.02
C TRP A 122 -23.06 13.90 -0.10
N PRO A 123 -24.36 14.24 -0.22
CA PRO A 123 -24.83 15.21 -1.22
C PRO A 123 -24.27 16.62 -0.98
N GLN A 124 -23.98 17.37 -2.05
CA GLN A 124 -23.53 18.75 -1.93
C GLN A 124 -24.57 19.63 -1.22
N GLY A 125 -24.09 20.56 -0.38
CA GLY A 125 -24.96 21.47 0.41
C GLY A 125 -25.63 20.80 1.61
N ARG A 126 -25.32 19.54 1.91
CA ARG A 126 -25.72 18.86 3.15
C ARG A 126 -24.52 18.70 4.07
N PRO A 127 -24.73 18.63 5.40
CA PRO A 127 -23.69 18.24 6.35
C PRO A 127 -23.11 16.88 5.97
N ALA A 128 -21.84 16.64 6.31
CA ALA A 128 -21.21 15.36 6.06
C ALA A 128 -21.93 14.24 6.83
N ALA A 129 -22.72 13.47 6.09
CA ALA A 129 -23.43 12.31 6.58
C ALA A 129 -22.78 11.02 6.05
N GLY A 130 -22.98 9.90 6.76
CA GLY A 130 -22.51 8.59 6.34
C GLY A 130 -21.28 8.07 7.09
N GLY A 131 -21.17 6.75 7.14
CA GLY A 131 -20.04 6.06 7.75
C GLY A 131 -18.78 6.12 6.88
N TRP A 132 -17.63 5.94 7.53
CA TRP A 132 -16.36 5.79 6.83
C TRP A 132 -16.25 4.39 6.23
N SER A 133 -15.88 4.34 4.95
CA SER A 133 -15.57 3.11 4.23
C SER A 133 -14.05 2.97 4.08
N LEU A 134 -13.53 1.77 4.34
CA LEU A 134 -12.11 1.50 4.19
C LEU A 134 -11.71 1.49 2.71
N VAL A 135 -10.73 2.31 2.35
CA VAL A 135 -10.13 2.36 1.00
C VAL A 135 -8.86 1.51 0.97
N ALA A 136 -7.96 1.73 1.92
CA ALA A 136 -6.76 0.92 2.12
C ALA A 136 -6.44 0.84 3.62
N ALA A 137 -5.87 -0.29 4.05
CA ALA A 137 -5.36 -0.48 5.41
C ALA A 137 -3.84 -0.63 5.37
N ARG A 138 -3.20 -0.53 6.55
CA ARG A 138 -1.74 -0.65 6.69
C ARG A 138 -0.98 0.36 5.83
N VAL A 139 -1.52 1.57 5.74
CA VAL A 139 -0.91 2.69 5.02
C VAL A 139 -0.59 3.81 6.00
N ALA A 140 0.57 4.43 5.87
CA ALA A 140 0.92 5.64 6.60
C ALA A 140 1.27 6.76 5.63
N ALA A 141 1.30 8.00 6.12
CA ALA A 141 1.80 9.11 5.33
C ALA A 141 3.27 8.85 4.99
N ALA A 142 3.60 8.94 3.71
CA ALA A 142 4.99 8.97 3.30
C ALA A 142 5.58 10.35 3.65
N PRO A 143 6.87 10.42 4.05
CA PRO A 143 7.54 11.71 4.16
C PRO A 143 7.48 12.45 2.82
N PRO A 144 7.51 13.79 2.82
CA PRO A 144 7.69 14.54 1.58
C PRO A 144 8.97 14.05 0.86
N PRO A 145 9.03 14.13 -0.48
CA PRO A 145 10.22 13.72 -1.20
C PRO A 145 11.40 14.52 -0.66
N PRO A 146 12.59 13.92 -0.51
CA PRO A 146 13.77 14.72 -0.23
C PRO A 146 13.87 15.77 -1.33
N THR A 147 13.91 17.03 -0.94
CA THR A 147 14.19 18.13 -1.87
C THR A 147 15.64 17.97 -2.27
N SER A 148 15.93 17.17 -3.29
CA SER A 148 17.19 17.29 -4.00
C SER A 148 17.15 18.67 -4.63
N ALA A 149 17.93 19.61 -4.06
CA ALA A 149 18.10 20.93 -4.64
C ALA A 149 18.46 20.72 -6.12
N PRO A 150 17.62 21.17 -7.07
CA PRO A 150 18.00 21.05 -8.46
C PRO A 150 19.30 21.84 -8.65
N ALA A 151 20.24 21.23 -9.38
CA ALA A 151 21.55 21.83 -9.62
C ALA A 151 21.46 23.18 -10.36
N ASP A 152 20.31 23.43 -11.02
CA ASP A 152 19.99 24.68 -11.71
C ASP A 152 19.09 25.57 -10.83
N PRO A 153 19.52 26.80 -10.49
CA PRO A 153 18.71 27.75 -9.71
C PRO A 153 17.41 28.18 -10.40
N ALA A 154 17.33 28.13 -11.74
CA ALA A 154 16.09 28.42 -12.46
C ALA A 154 15.06 27.28 -12.29
N ALA A 155 15.53 26.03 -12.33
CA ALA A 155 14.70 24.87 -12.01
C ALA A 155 14.32 24.87 -10.51
N ALA A 156 15.19 25.36 -9.62
CA ALA A 156 14.89 25.53 -8.20
C ALA A 156 13.75 26.53 -7.97
N GLN A 157 13.78 27.66 -8.66
CA GLN A 157 12.72 28.67 -8.56
C GLN A 157 11.41 28.20 -9.18
N ALA A 158 11.43 27.47 -10.30
CA ALA A 158 10.23 26.89 -10.89
C ALA A 158 9.62 25.79 -10.01
N ALA A 159 10.44 24.91 -9.45
CA ALA A 159 10.00 23.88 -8.50
C ALA A 159 9.52 24.50 -7.19
N ALA A 160 10.19 25.54 -6.69
CA ALA A 160 9.76 26.28 -5.50
C ALA A 160 8.45 27.03 -5.74
N ALA A 161 8.22 27.60 -6.93
CA ALA A 161 6.95 28.24 -7.28
C ALA A 161 5.81 27.22 -7.40
N ALA A 162 6.07 26.06 -8.03
CA ALA A 162 5.11 24.96 -8.13
C ALA A 162 4.81 24.32 -6.76
N ALA A 163 5.84 24.15 -5.92
CA ALA A 163 5.69 23.69 -4.54
C ALA A 163 5.01 24.74 -3.64
N ALA A 164 5.23 26.03 -3.88
CA ALA A 164 4.55 27.12 -3.19
C ALA A 164 3.06 27.22 -3.56
N THR A 165 2.61 26.56 -4.64
CA THR A 165 1.19 26.44 -4.96
C THR A 165 0.57 25.14 -4.45
N GLY A 166 1.38 24.12 -4.15
CA GLY A 166 0.91 22.88 -3.57
C GLY A 166 0.46 23.08 -2.12
N ARG A 167 -0.80 22.80 -1.80
CA ARG A 167 -1.26 22.78 -0.40
C ARG A 167 -1.20 21.34 0.12
N THR A 168 -0.48 21.12 1.21
CA THR A 168 -0.23 19.78 1.76
C THR A 168 -0.81 19.61 3.15
N ALA A 169 -1.46 18.48 3.40
CA ALA A 169 -1.81 18.01 4.73
C ALA A 169 -1.58 16.49 4.81
N GLY A 170 -0.55 16.08 5.56
CA GLY A 170 -0.15 14.68 5.66
C GLY A 170 0.19 14.07 4.28
N PRO A 171 -0.48 12.99 3.85
CA PRO A 171 -0.17 12.33 2.58
C PRO A 171 -0.79 13.01 1.35
N PHE A 172 -1.59 14.06 1.54
CA PHE A 172 -2.34 14.72 0.46
C PHE A 172 -1.67 16.03 0.07
N THR A 173 -1.39 16.19 -1.22
CA THR A 173 -0.93 17.46 -1.81
C THR A 173 -1.87 17.82 -2.96
N ARG A 174 -2.51 18.99 -2.88
CA ARG A 174 -3.30 19.54 -3.98
C ARG A 174 -2.46 20.51 -4.79
N TYR A 175 -2.48 20.36 -6.11
CA TYR A 175 -1.99 21.35 -7.05
C TYR A 175 -3.20 22.04 -7.70
N PRO A 176 -3.32 23.37 -7.63
CA PRO A 176 -4.40 24.10 -8.29
C PRO A 176 -4.29 23.98 -9.81
N ALA A 177 -5.34 24.37 -10.53
CA ALA A 177 -5.24 24.49 -11.97
C ALA A 177 -4.30 25.65 -12.32
N ALA A 178 -3.73 25.60 -13.52
CA ALA A 178 -2.93 26.70 -14.03
C ALA A 178 -3.85 27.80 -14.56
N VAL A 179 -3.49 29.05 -14.26
CA VAL A 179 -4.17 30.24 -14.78
C VAL A 179 -4.22 30.16 -16.32
N GLY A 180 -5.42 30.14 -16.89
CA GLY A 180 -5.62 30.07 -18.35
C GLY A 180 -6.05 28.72 -18.92
N GLY A 181 -6.40 27.73 -18.09
CA GLY A 181 -7.10 26.51 -18.55
C GLY A 181 -6.46 25.18 -18.16
N GLY A 182 -5.97 25.05 -16.93
CA GLY A 182 -5.45 23.79 -16.40
C GLY A 182 -6.49 22.92 -15.68
N TYR A 183 -6.03 21.74 -15.26
CA TYR A 183 -6.74 20.82 -14.37
C TYR A 183 -6.10 20.86 -12.99
N GLN A 184 -6.91 20.74 -11.94
CA GLN A 184 -6.41 20.48 -10.60
C GLN A 184 -5.83 19.06 -10.53
N ARG A 185 -4.79 18.89 -9.71
CA ARG A 185 -4.19 17.58 -9.44
C ARG A 185 -4.16 17.30 -7.95
N LEU A 186 -4.39 16.05 -7.58
CA LEU A 186 -4.23 15.55 -6.22
C LEU A 186 -3.13 14.51 -6.22
N GLU A 187 -2.05 14.77 -5.50
CA GLU A 187 -1.03 13.77 -5.20
C GLU A 187 -1.33 13.13 -3.85
N LEU A 188 -1.33 11.80 -3.85
CA LEU A 188 -1.45 10.97 -2.66
C LEU A 188 -0.15 10.19 -2.49
N ARG A 189 0.56 10.46 -1.40
CA ARG A 189 1.79 9.75 -1.03
C ARG A 189 1.58 8.92 0.22
N VAL A 190 1.63 7.61 0.09
CA VAL A 190 1.52 6.70 1.22
C VAL A 190 2.65 5.69 1.22
N ARG A 191 2.96 5.17 2.40
CA ARG A 191 3.84 4.02 2.58
C ARG A 191 3.02 2.84 3.08
N ALA A 192 3.10 1.71 2.38
CA ALA A 192 2.55 0.44 2.89
C ALA A 192 3.48 -0.08 4.00
N GLN A 193 2.91 -0.46 5.15
CA GLN A 193 3.66 -0.87 6.34
C GLN A 193 3.09 -2.16 6.94
N ASP A 194 3.94 -3.18 7.14
CA ASP A 194 3.53 -4.45 7.80
C ASP A 194 3.88 -4.45 9.32
N GLY A 195 4.08 -3.26 9.88
CA GLY A 195 4.57 -3.05 11.25
C GLY A 195 5.46 -1.80 11.34
N PRO A 196 5.80 -1.34 12.56
CA PRO A 196 6.59 -0.12 12.77
C PRO A 196 8.01 -0.19 12.19
N ASP A 197 8.59 -1.40 12.11
CA ASP A 197 9.98 -1.63 11.66
C ASP A 197 10.07 -2.42 10.34
N SER A 198 8.94 -2.60 9.64
CA SER A 198 8.89 -3.39 8.42
C SER A 198 9.38 -2.60 7.21
N ALA A 199 9.99 -3.28 6.24
CA ALA A 199 10.35 -2.68 4.96
C ALA A 199 9.11 -2.04 4.33
N ALA A 200 9.14 -0.72 4.18
CA ALA A 200 8.02 0.05 3.67
C ALA A 200 8.20 0.32 2.19
N ARG A 201 7.13 0.13 1.41
CA ARG A 201 7.10 0.55 0.01
C ARG A 201 6.34 1.87 -0.08
N GLU A 202 7.04 2.92 -0.47
CA GLU A 202 6.43 4.21 -0.78
C GLU A 202 5.72 4.14 -2.14
N THR A 203 4.53 4.72 -2.21
CA THR A 203 3.75 4.88 -3.44
C THR A 203 3.26 6.31 -3.49
N ALA A 204 3.61 7.01 -4.56
CA ALA A 204 3.14 8.35 -4.88
C ALA A 204 2.33 8.28 -6.18
N VAL A 205 1.06 8.68 -6.11
CA VAL A 205 0.17 8.71 -7.27
C VAL A 205 -0.38 10.11 -7.43
N THR A 206 -0.32 10.65 -8.65
CA THR A 206 -0.94 11.93 -8.99
C THR A 206 -2.20 11.68 -9.81
N PHE A 207 -3.33 12.12 -9.28
CA PHE A 207 -4.63 12.10 -9.94
C PHE A 207 -4.87 13.47 -10.59
N THR A 208 -5.47 13.47 -11.78
CA THR A 208 -5.83 14.72 -12.50
C THR A 208 -7.34 14.81 -12.60
N ALA A 209 -7.94 15.87 -12.08
CA ALA A 209 -9.37 16.12 -12.15
C ALA A 209 -9.72 16.87 -13.44
N TRP A 210 -10.12 16.15 -14.48
CA TRP A 210 -10.34 16.74 -15.81
C TRP A 210 -11.57 17.65 -15.90
N ASN A 211 -12.49 17.53 -14.96
CA ASN A 211 -13.67 18.39 -14.91
C ASN A 211 -13.48 19.61 -14.00
N SER A 212 -12.28 19.80 -13.45
CA SER A 212 -11.98 20.93 -12.57
C SER A 212 -11.50 22.15 -13.34
N ALA A 213 -11.89 23.33 -12.86
CA ALA A 213 -11.42 24.63 -13.34
C ALA A 213 -11.06 25.51 -12.13
N ASP A 214 -10.17 26.48 -12.33
CA ASP A 214 -9.84 27.46 -11.28
C ASP A 214 -11.04 28.33 -10.92
N GLY A 215 -11.17 28.64 -9.62
CA GLY A 215 -12.20 29.54 -9.10
C GLY A 215 -13.56 28.90 -8.83
N VAL A 216 -13.73 27.60 -9.09
CA VAL A 216 -14.90 26.86 -8.61
C VAL A 216 -14.69 26.55 -7.13
N THR A 217 -15.55 27.08 -6.25
CA THR A 217 -15.47 26.89 -4.78
C THR A 217 -16.34 25.72 -4.28
N GLY A 218 -16.68 24.80 -5.18
CA GLY A 218 -17.69 23.77 -4.92
C GLY A 218 -17.24 22.77 -3.85
N ALA A 219 -15.94 22.47 -3.81
CA ALA A 219 -15.33 21.60 -2.82
C ALA A 219 -15.06 22.32 -1.50
N ASP A 220 -14.87 23.64 -1.48
CA ASP A 220 -14.79 24.42 -0.24
C ASP A 220 -16.12 24.39 0.52
N ALA A 221 -17.24 24.46 -0.21
CA ALA A 221 -18.57 24.25 0.36
C ALA A 221 -18.73 22.83 0.95
N CYS A 222 -18.13 21.81 0.31
CA CYS A 222 -18.06 20.46 0.86
C CYS A 222 -17.16 20.40 2.11
N ALA A 223 -15.99 21.04 2.09
CA ALA A 223 -15.03 21.00 3.18
C ALA A 223 -15.58 21.64 4.46
N ALA A 224 -16.26 22.78 4.35
CA ALA A 224 -16.93 23.43 5.47
C ALA A 224 -17.99 22.51 6.11
N ALA A 225 -18.77 21.82 5.28
CA ALA A 225 -19.79 20.87 5.74
C ALA A 225 -19.22 19.62 6.43
N ALA A 226 -17.92 19.36 6.29
CA ALA A 226 -17.25 18.19 6.88
C ALA A 226 -16.54 18.48 8.21
N ALA A 227 -16.37 19.76 8.56
CA ALA A 227 -15.71 20.21 9.78
C ALA A 227 -16.66 20.45 10.95
N GLY A 228 -17.96 20.60 10.68
CA GLY A 228 -19.03 20.63 11.69
C GLY A 228 -19.51 19.24 12.05
#